data_AF-A0A7S3FYR6-F1
#
_entry.id   AF-A0A7S3FYR6-F1
#
_cell.length_a   1.000
_cell.length_b   1.000
_cell.length_c   1.000
_cell.angle_alpha   90.00
_cell.angle_beta   90.00
_cell.angle_gamma   90.00
#
_symmetry.space_group_name_H-M   'P 1'
#
loop_
_entity.id
_entity.type
_entity.pdbx_description
1 polymer ?
#
loop_
_entity_poly.entity_id
_entity_poly.type
_entity_poly.pdbx_seq_one_letter_code
_entity_poly.pdbx_strand_id
1 'polypeptide(L)'
;MSSGSSAQHQVRKADDAKLSANSEEFLNEVEEFLRSRRFIGPVHGFLADNCKAFSESTADGECTHEHEIIHQKYIKFVFGLIEAFLQAHGVSQEEFVEACRKGLENGGKGAIVFREIMKADDFLYFQSKMILMWGHMQAREKGTEPPTPRGVCPDANAAKNMKR
;
A
#
# COMPACT_ATOMS: atom_id res chain seq x y z
N MET A 1 46.01 48.72 -12.18
CA MET A 1 46.39 47.31 -12.39
C MET A 1 46.05 46.55 -11.11
N SER A 2 45.35 45.41 -11.29
CA SER A 2 45.10 44.29 -10.35
C SER A 2 44.44 44.62 -9.00
N SER A 3 43.16 44.29 -8.77
CA SER A 3 42.53 42.94 -8.71
C SER A 3 43.02 42.11 -7.53
N GLY A 4 42.11 41.75 -6.62
CA GLY A 4 42.37 40.85 -5.50
C GLY A 4 41.17 40.62 -4.59
N SER A 5 40.07 40.11 -5.15
CA SER A 5 38.91 39.57 -4.43
C SER A 5 39.21 38.13 -3.96
N SER A 6 38.97 37.82 -2.68
CA SER A 6 38.68 36.46 -2.14
C SER A 6 38.79 36.49 -0.61
N ALA A 7 37.94 35.86 0.20
CA ALA A 7 36.82 34.97 -0.09
C ALA A 7 35.90 35.02 1.14
N GLN A 8 34.62 35.29 0.89
CA GLN A 8 33.56 34.99 1.85
C GLN A 8 33.50 33.47 2.00
N HIS A 9 33.78 32.98 3.21
CA HIS A 9 33.52 31.60 3.59
C HIS A 9 32.01 31.46 3.81
N GLN A 10 31.25 31.23 2.73
CA GLN A 10 29.87 30.77 2.83
C GLN A 10 29.91 29.29 3.23
N VAL A 11 29.69 29.05 4.52
CA VAL A 11 29.24 27.74 5.01
C VAL A 11 27.88 27.50 4.36
N ARG A 12 27.85 26.64 3.34
CA ARG A 12 26.60 26.08 2.80
C ARG A 12 25.95 25.29 3.93
N LYS A 13 24.95 25.89 4.60
CA LYS A 13 23.98 25.11 5.36
C LYS A 13 23.33 24.17 4.36
N ALA A 14 23.37 22.87 4.62
CA ALA A 14 22.48 21.94 3.98
C ALA A 14 21.07 22.38 4.35
N ASP A 15 20.33 22.86 3.37
CA ASP A 15 18.91 23.09 3.51
C ASP A 15 18.27 21.69 3.65
N ASP A 16 17.97 21.28 4.88
CA ASP A 16 16.95 20.27 5.16
C ASP A 16 15.61 20.86 4.72
N ALA A 17 15.41 20.95 3.40
CA ALA A 17 14.17 21.42 2.83
C ALA A 17 13.12 20.37 3.14
N LYS A 18 12.30 20.62 4.17
CA LYS A 18 11.06 19.89 4.42
C LYS A 18 10.31 19.82 3.09
N LEU A 19 10.27 18.66 2.44
CA LEU A 19 9.43 18.47 1.26
C LEU A 19 7.99 18.75 1.69
N SER A 20 7.34 19.69 1.01
CA SER A 20 5.93 19.93 1.23
C SER A 20 5.16 18.67 0.86
N ALA A 21 4.25 18.21 1.72
CA ALA A 21 3.43 17.02 1.45
C ALA A 21 2.65 17.12 0.12
N ASN A 22 2.41 18.35 -0.36
CA ASN A 22 1.73 18.66 -1.61
C ASN A 22 2.66 18.71 -2.84
N SER A 23 3.98 18.55 -2.69
CA SER A 23 4.89 18.58 -3.84
C SER A 23 4.77 17.28 -4.64
N GLU A 24 4.83 17.42 -5.96
CA GLU A 24 4.82 16.25 -6.85
C GLU A 24 6.03 15.35 -6.59
N GLU A 25 7.18 15.92 -6.24
CA GLU A 25 8.40 15.20 -5.83
C GLU A 25 8.14 14.31 -4.62
N PHE A 26 7.48 14.81 -3.57
CA PHE A 26 7.15 14.00 -2.40
C PHE A 26 6.20 12.87 -2.74
N LEU A 27 5.18 13.14 -3.57
CA LEU A 27 4.25 12.11 -4.02
C LEU A 27 4.92 11.07 -4.92
N ASN A 28 5.97 11.44 -5.66
CA ASN A 28 6.83 10.49 -6.39
C ASN A 28 7.56 9.57 -5.41
N GLU A 29 8.16 10.14 -4.36
CA GLU A 29 8.88 9.37 -3.33
C GLU A 29 7.94 8.39 -2.61
N VAL A 30 6.71 8.80 -2.30
CA VAL A 30 5.71 7.90 -1.72
C VAL A 30 5.38 6.75 -2.68
N GLU A 31 5.15 7.03 -3.97
CA GLU A 31 4.88 6.00 -4.97
C GLU A 31 6.06 5.02 -5.13
N GLU A 32 7.29 5.53 -5.14
CA GLU A 32 8.51 4.72 -5.16
C GLU A 32 8.64 3.87 -3.91
N PHE A 33 8.34 4.42 -2.73
CA PHE A 33 8.34 3.70 -1.47
C PHE A 33 7.35 2.53 -1.49
N LEU A 34 6.11 2.74 -1.95
CA LEU A 34 5.09 1.69 -2.05
C LEU A 34 5.52 0.55 -3.00
N ARG A 35 6.39 0.84 -3.97
CA ARG A 35 6.99 -0.16 -4.88
C ARG A 35 8.30 -0.76 -4.38
N SER A 36 8.87 -0.20 -3.31
CA SER A 36 10.18 -0.60 -2.81
C SER A 36 10.13 -1.91 -2.05
N ARG A 37 11.28 -2.60 -1.95
CA ARG A 37 11.44 -3.77 -1.08
C ARG A 37 11.16 -3.47 0.39
N ARG A 38 11.35 -2.22 0.84
CA ARG A 38 11.09 -1.78 2.21
C ARG A 38 9.61 -1.82 2.56
N PHE A 39 8.72 -1.67 1.58
CA PHE A 39 7.28 -1.81 1.76
C PHE A 39 6.80 -3.21 1.36
N ILE A 40 7.13 -3.66 0.14
CA ILE A 40 6.66 -4.94 -0.42
C ILE A 40 7.15 -6.12 0.42
N GLY A 41 8.39 -6.11 0.90
CA GLY A 41 8.96 -7.21 1.68
C GLY A 41 8.17 -7.49 2.95
N PRO A 42 8.01 -6.52 3.86
CA PRO A 42 7.20 -6.68 5.07
C PRO A 42 5.72 -7.02 4.79
N VAL A 43 5.10 -6.39 3.78
CA VAL A 43 3.72 -6.70 3.37
C VAL A 43 3.60 -8.16 2.92
N HIS A 44 4.50 -8.62 2.05
CA HIS A 44 4.51 -10.01 1.59
C HIS A 44 4.78 -11.00 2.73
N GLY A 45 5.64 -10.64 3.69
CA GLY A 45 5.87 -11.43 4.90
C GLY A 45 4.59 -11.61 5.70
N PHE A 46 3.88 -10.51 5.99
CA PHE A 46 2.59 -10.56 6.68
C PHE A 46 1.59 -11.48 5.95
N LEU A 47 1.45 -11.34 4.63
CA LEU A 47 0.54 -12.17 3.86
C LEU A 47 0.93 -13.65 3.94
N ALA A 48 2.21 -13.98 3.78
CA ALA A 48 2.69 -15.37 3.85
C ALA A 48 2.40 -16.02 5.21
N ASP A 49 2.63 -15.29 6.31
CA ASP A 49 2.43 -15.80 7.66
C ASP A 49 0.96 -16.08 8.01
N ASN A 50 0.03 -15.39 7.34
CA ASN A 50 -1.40 -15.43 7.67
C ASN A 50 -2.28 -16.10 6.59
N CYS A 51 -1.76 -16.33 5.37
CA CYS A 51 -2.55 -16.79 4.23
C CYS A 51 -3.21 -18.16 4.43
N LYS A 52 -2.66 -19.01 5.30
CA LYS A 52 -3.23 -20.33 5.62
C LYS A 52 -4.64 -20.23 6.19
N ALA A 53 -4.98 -19.16 6.93
CA ALA A 53 -6.34 -18.95 7.45
C ALA A 53 -7.38 -18.81 6.32
N PHE A 54 -6.95 -18.54 5.09
CA PHE A 54 -7.80 -18.36 3.91
C PHE A 54 -7.84 -19.61 3.02
N SER A 55 -7.34 -20.77 3.49
CA SER A 55 -7.27 -22.01 2.71
C SER A 55 -8.63 -22.62 2.36
N GLU A 56 -9.63 -22.43 3.22
CA GLU A 56 -10.97 -23.06 3.10
C GLU A 56 -12.05 -22.06 2.65
N SER A 57 -11.79 -20.75 2.75
CA SER A 57 -12.71 -19.67 2.37
C SER A 57 -13.04 -19.65 0.86
N THR A 58 -12.35 -20.46 0.05
CA THR A 58 -12.60 -20.62 -1.38
C THR A 58 -13.74 -21.58 -1.73
N ALA A 59 -14.21 -22.42 -0.79
CA ALA A 59 -15.22 -23.43 -1.11
C ALA A 59 -16.64 -22.83 -1.15
N ASP A 60 -16.99 -21.99 -0.17
CA ASP A 60 -18.38 -21.57 0.06
C ASP A 60 -18.57 -20.03 0.11
N GLY A 61 -17.48 -19.26 -0.02
CA GLY A 61 -17.53 -17.79 -0.03
C GLY A 61 -17.79 -17.14 1.34
N GLU A 62 -17.77 -17.92 2.43
CA GLU A 62 -18.00 -17.42 3.77
C GLU A 62 -16.74 -16.73 4.33
N CYS A 63 -16.92 -15.50 4.82
CA CYS A 63 -15.92 -14.74 5.56
C CYS A 63 -16.07 -15.06 7.05
N THR A 64 -14.99 -15.49 7.68
CA THR A 64 -14.96 -15.82 9.10
C THR A 64 -14.56 -14.61 9.93
N HIS A 65 -14.92 -14.62 11.22
CA HIS A 65 -14.44 -13.61 12.16
C HIS A 65 -12.90 -13.55 12.26
N GLU A 66 -12.23 -14.68 12.04
CA GLU A 66 -10.76 -14.72 11.96
C GLU A 66 -10.22 -13.91 10.77
N HIS A 67 -10.89 -13.97 9.61
CA HIS A 67 -10.50 -13.17 8.43
C HIS A 67 -10.61 -11.67 8.70
N GLU A 68 -11.67 -11.22 9.38
CA GLU A 68 -11.84 -9.82 9.78
C GLU A 68 -10.72 -9.37 10.73
N ILE A 69 -10.40 -10.18 11.74
CA ILE A 69 -9.32 -9.88 12.69
C ILE A 69 -7.97 -9.74 11.96
N ILE A 70 -7.68 -10.66 11.04
CA ILE A 70 -6.43 -10.62 10.27
C ILE A 70 -6.39 -9.37 9.37
N HIS A 71 -7.50 -9.02 8.72
CA HIS A 71 -7.58 -7.81 7.88
C HIS A 71 -7.38 -6.53 8.70
N GLN A 72 -7.98 -6.43 9.89
CA GLN A 72 -7.75 -5.28 10.79
C GLN A 72 -6.30 -5.17 11.25
N LYS A 73 -5.61 -6.30 11.49
CA LYS A 73 -4.16 -6.31 11.76
C LYS A 73 -3.36 -5.86 10.52
N TYR A 74 -3.76 -6.29 9.33
CA TYR A 74 -3.13 -5.91 8.08
C TYR A 74 -3.24 -4.40 7.81
N ILE A 75 -4.41 -3.80 7.99
CA ILE A 75 -4.62 -2.35 7.83
C ILE A 75 -3.69 -1.57 8.75
N LYS A 76 -3.68 -1.91 10.05
CA LYS A 76 -2.79 -1.27 11.04
C LYS A 76 -1.33 -1.42 10.68
N PHE A 77 -0.94 -2.60 10.19
CA PHE A 77 0.42 -2.87 9.77
C PHE A 77 0.84 -2.00 8.56
N VAL A 78 0.03 -1.97 7.50
CA VAL A 78 0.30 -1.17 6.30
C VAL A 78 0.35 0.32 6.63
N PHE A 79 -0.62 0.82 7.39
CA PHE A 79 -0.65 2.24 7.79
C PHE A 79 0.52 2.60 8.71
N GLY A 80 0.97 1.69 9.58
CA GLY A 80 2.18 1.90 10.38
C GLY A 80 3.46 2.00 9.53
N LEU A 81 3.58 1.24 8.43
CA LEU A 81 4.71 1.37 7.50
C LEU A 81 4.72 2.74 6.79
N ILE A 82 3.53 3.21 6.40
CA ILE A 82 3.37 4.51 5.74
C ILE A 82 3.63 5.64 6.73
N GLU A 83 3.09 5.54 7.95
CA GLU A 83 3.32 6.52 9.01
C GLU A 83 4.83 6.66 9.31
N ALA A 84 5.55 5.54 9.45
CA ALA A 84 6.99 5.55 9.64
C ALA A 84 7.74 6.23 8.48
N PHE A 85 7.28 6.03 7.24
CA PHE A 85 7.83 6.72 6.07
C PHE A 85 7.57 8.24 6.13
N LEU A 86 6.33 8.66 6.43
CA LEU A 86 5.96 10.07 6.53
C LEU A 86 6.75 10.79 7.64
N GLN A 87 6.87 10.17 8.81
CA GLN A 87 7.66 10.68 9.94
C GLN A 87 9.13 10.87 9.56
N ALA A 88 9.72 9.93 8.81
CA ALA A 88 11.10 10.05 8.34
C ALA A 88 11.33 11.24 7.39
N HIS A 89 10.28 11.74 6.74
CA HIS A 89 10.32 12.92 5.87
C HIS A 89 9.79 14.20 6.57
N GLY A 90 9.49 14.13 7.87
CA GLY A 90 8.95 15.26 8.63
C GLY A 90 7.56 15.71 8.20
N VAL A 91 6.77 14.80 7.61
CA VAL A 91 5.40 15.03 7.16
C VAL A 91 4.42 14.39 8.14
N SER A 92 3.41 15.13 8.58
CA SER A 92 2.34 14.57 9.42
C SER A 92 1.31 13.80 8.58
N GLN A 93 0.55 12.92 9.22
CA GLN A 93 -0.53 12.21 8.54
C GLN A 93 -1.59 13.18 7.99
N GLU A 94 -1.92 14.23 8.72
CA GLU A 94 -2.88 15.26 8.31
C GLU A 94 -2.39 16.04 7.09
N GLU A 95 -1.10 16.40 7.07
CA GLU A 95 -0.47 17.08 5.92
C GLU A 95 -0.54 16.19 4.67
N PHE A 96 -0.27 14.89 4.82
CA PHE A 96 -0.33 13.92 3.72
C PHE A 96 -1.76 13.66 3.23
N VAL A 97 -2.73 13.54 4.13
CA VAL A 97 -4.16 13.37 3.78
C VAL A 97 -4.66 14.58 3.02
N GLU A 98 -4.33 15.79 3.47
CA GLU A 98 -4.69 17.02 2.77
C GLU A 98 -4.07 17.07 1.36
N ALA A 99 -2.84 16.57 1.19
CA ALA A 99 -2.21 16.48 -0.12
C ALA A 99 -2.86 15.47 -1.05
N CYS A 100 -3.24 14.31 -0.52
CA CYS A 100 -4.04 13.33 -1.24
C CYS A 100 -5.40 13.92 -1.67
N ARG A 101 -6.07 14.66 -0.77
CA ARG A 101 -7.37 15.31 -1.02
C ARG A 101 -7.31 16.31 -2.17
N LYS A 102 -6.33 17.22 -2.15
CA LYS A 102 -6.11 18.16 -3.28
C LYS A 102 -5.76 17.43 -4.57
N GLY A 103 -5.02 16.33 -4.48
CA GLY A 103 -4.72 15.47 -5.62
C GLY A 103 -5.96 14.80 -6.21
N LEU A 104 -6.92 14.39 -5.38
CA LEU A 104 -8.20 13.80 -5.80
C LEU A 104 -9.07 14.79 -6.58
N GLU A 105 -9.12 16.06 -6.17
CA GLU A 105 -9.88 17.12 -6.84
C GLU A 105 -9.43 17.34 -8.30
N ASN A 106 -8.14 17.15 -8.58
CA ASN A 106 -7.54 17.40 -9.89
C ASN A 106 -7.18 16.12 -10.66
N GLY A 107 -7.50 14.93 -10.11
CA GLY A 107 -7.09 13.64 -10.68
C GLY A 107 -5.57 13.42 -10.77
N GLY A 108 -4.79 14.19 -10.01
CA GLY A 108 -3.33 14.18 -10.05
C GLY A 108 -2.72 13.01 -9.29
N LYS A 109 -1.38 13.01 -9.17
CA LYS A 109 -0.62 11.93 -8.53
C LYS A 109 -1.08 11.58 -7.11
N GLY A 110 -1.51 12.58 -6.33
CA GLY A 110 -2.06 12.36 -4.98
C GLY A 110 -3.29 11.43 -4.99
N ALA A 111 -4.11 11.46 -6.03
CA ALA A 111 -5.24 10.55 -6.19
C ALA A 111 -4.80 9.10 -6.43
N ILE A 112 -3.72 8.90 -7.20
CA ILE A 112 -3.17 7.58 -7.51
C ILE A 112 -2.58 6.96 -6.24
N VAL A 113 -1.73 7.72 -5.55
CA VAL A 113 -1.11 7.30 -4.28
C VAL A 113 -2.17 6.96 -3.24
N PHE A 114 -3.16 7.83 -3.06
CA PHE A 114 -4.25 7.58 -2.12
C PHE A 114 -5.01 6.29 -2.43
N ARG A 115 -5.42 6.09 -3.69
CA ARG A 115 -6.11 4.86 -4.11
C ARG A 115 -5.26 3.62 -3.88
N GLU A 116 -3.96 3.69 -4.11
CA GLU A 116 -3.08 2.54 -3.87
C GLU A 116 -3.02 2.17 -2.38
N ILE A 117 -2.92 3.16 -1.50
CA ILE A 117 -2.89 2.95 -0.05
C ILE A 117 -4.24 2.42 0.45
N MET A 118 -5.36 2.94 -0.06
CA MET A 118 -6.71 2.53 0.34
C MET A 118 -7.08 1.10 -0.08
N LYS A 119 -6.37 0.48 -1.03
CA LYS A 119 -6.51 -0.96 -1.29
C LYS A 119 -6.20 -1.82 -0.07
N ALA A 120 -5.46 -1.31 0.92
CA ALA A 120 -5.22 -2.04 2.15
C ALA A 120 -6.49 -2.24 2.99
N ASP A 121 -7.43 -1.30 2.93
CA ASP A 121 -8.73 -1.32 3.62
C ASP A 121 -9.83 -1.99 2.78
N ASP A 122 -9.58 -2.24 1.50
CA ASP A 122 -10.47 -3.06 0.66
C ASP A 122 -10.31 -4.54 1.02
N PHE A 123 -11.28 -5.08 1.75
CA PHE A 123 -11.28 -6.48 2.17
C PHE A 123 -11.22 -7.46 0.99
N LEU A 124 -11.90 -7.17 -0.13
CA LEU A 124 -11.90 -8.07 -1.29
C LEU A 124 -10.53 -8.09 -1.97
N TYR A 125 -9.90 -6.92 -2.09
CA TYR A 125 -8.52 -6.84 -2.55
C TYR A 125 -7.59 -7.64 -1.62
N PHE A 126 -7.68 -7.42 -0.31
CA PHE A 126 -6.89 -8.14 0.68
C PHE A 126 -7.10 -9.66 0.62
N GLN A 127 -8.35 -10.12 0.62
CA GLN A 127 -8.71 -11.54 0.55
C GLN A 127 -8.13 -12.20 -0.71
N SER A 128 -8.22 -11.52 -1.86
CA SER A 128 -7.65 -12.03 -3.11
C SER A 128 -6.14 -12.25 -3.02
N LYS A 129 -5.41 -11.37 -2.30
CA LYS A 129 -3.98 -11.51 -2.06
C LYS A 129 -3.66 -12.67 -1.13
N MET A 130 -4.47 -12.90 -0.11
CA MET A 130 -4.31 -14.02 0.82
C MET A 130 -4.48 -15.36 0.12
N ILE A 131 -5.55 -15.51 -0.68
CA ILE A 131 -5.83 -16.73 -1.45
C ILE A 131 -4.71 -16.99 -2.47
N LEU A 132 -4.28 -15.95 -3.19
CA LEU A 132 -3.18 -16.07 -4.15
C LEU A 132 -1.88 -16.49 -3.47
N MET A 133 -1.54 -15.87 -2.32
CA MET A 133 -0.36 -16.21 -1.53
C MET A 133 -0.36 -17.67 -1.08
N TRP A 134 -1.48 -18.13 -0.52
CA TRP A 134 -1.67 -19.52 -0.10
C TRP A 134 -1.48 -20.48 -1.27
N GLY A 135 -2.06 -20.14 -2.43
CA GLY A 135 -1.90 -20.88 -3.66
C GLY A 135 -0.44 -21.01 -4.11
N HIS A 136 0.31 -19.90 -4.09
CA HIS A 136 1.75 -19.92 -4.39
C HIS A 136 2.54 -20.78 -3.40
N MET A 137 2.22 -20.71 -2.11
CA MET A 137 2.93 -21.49 -1.09
C MET A 137 2.69 -22.99 -1.26
N GLN A 138 1.44 -23.41 -1.47
CA GLN A 138 1.13 -24.82 -1.74
C GLN A 138 1.76 -25.33 -3.04
N ALA A 139 1.78 -24.51 -4.09
CA ALA A 139 2.41 -24.87 -5.35
C ALA A 139 3.92 -25.11 -5.18
N ARG A 140 4.61 -24.29 -4.38
CA ARG A 140 6.03 -24.48 -4.06
C ARG A 140 6.30 -25.74 -3.24
N GLU A 141 5.43 -26.09 -2.30
CA GLU A 141 5.54 -27.33 -1.53
C GLU A 141 5.36 -28.58 -2.41
N LYS A 142 4.46 -28.51 -3.41
CA LYS A 142 4.13 -29.62 -4.31
C LYS A 142 4.98 -29.66 -5.58
N GLY A 143 5.81 -28.65 -5.84
CA GLY A 143 6.60 -28.53 -7.07
C GLY A 143 5.75 -28.24 -8.32
N THR A 144 4.58 -27.62 -8.17
CA THR A 144 3.62 -27.34 -9.26
C THR A 144 3.56 -25.85 -9.60
N GLU A 145 2.96 -25.49 -10.75
CA GLU A 145 2.71 -24.09 -11.10
C GLU A 145 1.68 -23.42 -10.18
N PRO A 146 1.80 -22.11 -9.91
CA PRO A 146 0.92 -21.41 -8.99
C PRO A 146 -0.48 -21.15 -9.59
N PRO A 147 -1.54 -21.12 -8.75
CA PRO A 147 -2.89 -20.87 -9.22
C PRO A 147 -3.11 -19.41 -9.62
N THR A 148 -3.87 -19.20 -10.69
CA THR A 148 -4.42 -17.88 -11.03
C THR A 148 -5.64 -17.57 -10.14
N PRO A 149 -5.81 -16.33 -9.64
CA PRO A 149 -6.98 -15.98 -8.84
C PRO A 149 -8.25 -16.19 -9.66
N ARG A 150 -9.16 -17.06 -9.19
CA ARG A 150 -10.50 -17.25 -9.75
C ARG A 150 -11.53 -16.97 -8.66
N GLY A 151 -12.42 -16.01 -8.92
CA GLY A 151 -13.60 -15.71 -8.11
C GLY A 151 -13.30 -14.81 -6.90
N VAL A 152 -13.47 -13.50 -7.10
CA VAL A 152 -13.75 -12.58 -5.99
C VAL A 152 -15.22 -12.79 -5.61
N CYS A 153 -15.54 -12.87 -4.31
CA CYS A 153 -16.91 -13.03 -3.84
C CYS A 153 -17.84 -12.07 -4.58
N PRO A 154 -18.89 -12.56 -5.28
CA PRO A 154 -19.83 -11.67 -5.92
C PRO A 154 -20.61 -10.94 -4.83
N ASP A 155 -20.65 -9.62 -4.96
CA ASP A 155 -21.51 -8.72 -4.21
C ASP A 155 -22.93 -9.33 -4.10
N ALA A 156 -23.47 -9.35 -2.88
CA ALA A 156 -24.67 -10.11 -2.50
C ALA A 156 -25.98 -9.61 -3.17
N ASN A 157 -25.89 -8.84 -4.25
CA ASN A 157 -27.04 -8.25 -4.95
C ASN A 157 -27.16 -8.60 -6.44
N ALA A 158 -26.28 -9.46 -6.99
CA ALA A 158 -26.39 -9.87 -8.40
C ALA A 158 -27.32 -11.09 -8.65
N ALA A 159 -27.82 -11.75 -7.61
CA ALA A 159 -28.57 -13.00 -7.72
C ALA A 159 -30.09 -12.85 -7.98
N LYS A 160 -30.55 -11.76 -8.64
CA LYS A 160 -32.00 -11.58 -8.92
C LYS A 160 -32.45 -11.49 -10.37
N ASN A 161 -31.57 -11.46 -11.37
CA ASN A 161 -32.02 -11.44 -12.77
C ASN A 161 -31.35 -12.54 -13.61
N MET A 162 -31.68 -13.80 -13.30
CA MET A 162 -31.68 -14.85 -14.32
C MET A 162 -32.62 -15.99 -13.94
N LYS A 163 -33.93 -15.71 -13.94
CA LYS A 163 -34.99 -16.73 -14.06
C LYS A 163 -36.31 -16.06 -14.41
N ARG A 164 -36.49 -15.76 -15.70
CA ARG A 164 -37.68 -16.09 -16.51
C ARG A 164 -37.55 -15.50 -17.90
#